data_AF-A0A8E2JH58-F1
#
_entry.id   AF-A0A8E2JH58-F1
#
_cell.length_a   1.000
_cell.length_b   1.000
_cell.length_c   1.000
_cell.angle_alpha   90.00
_cell.angle_beta   90.00
_cell.angle_gamma   90.00
#
_symmetry.space_group_name_H-M   'P 1'
#
loop_
_entity.id
_entity.type
_entity.pdbx_description
1 polymer ?
#
loop_
_entity_poly.entity_id
_entity_poly.type
_entity_poly.pdbx_seq_one_letter_code
_entity_poly.pdbx_strand_id
1 'polypeptide(L)'
;MAKERKGEPPEVLRTCSQDTPREETDEFSAHVRPLLKLCSDPVSRYAPVPFATWSARLESHFSIAKIAEASYGEVYRLSLKSSIPGFTKADESVLKIIALEPPKPTPGVSSRTHTPKQSRASAKKTSWMSAIPSVESEVKLLQRMTPVPGFTNFRDVRVLQGRPAPAFVAAWKAFNKGRKKGEKSIFPDPSRKASYAETQLWAVVEMQDAGTDLENVVVRDVWSVWDVFWGVALAVGKGEEGMRFEHRDLHLGNICIRPPSPTTSVTSPTIRITNRNLNFTGLETTIIDYTLSRAGMSDPSPSSPQPDTEIAYLDLDRDLSLFTADATHEYQYEVYRYMRNCVLYSTPLAACNHAVPAPCDWKGFHPLTNLIWLHFLLHKLLQNMDWPSAGLDLSRLAPSEDAKLARRKARRLERALVRLRGMLEPEALGRENEGLESVRELVAVALGEGWLEEGDVVGIWREEVEG
;
A
#
# COMPACT_ATOMS: atom_id res chain seq x y z
N MET A 1 -57.05 64.12 48.23
CA MET A 1 -55.75 64.25 47.54
C MET A 1 -54.93 63.01 47.83
N ALA A 2 -54.68 62.16 46.83
CA ALA A 2 -53.43 61.41 46.61
C ALA A 2 -53.70 60.40 45.49
N LYS A 3 -52.97 60.55 44.39
CA LYS A 3 -53.05 59.74 43.17
C LYS A 3 -52.57 58.32 43.41
N GLU A 4 -53.35 57.35 42.94
CA GLU A 4 -52.91 55.98 42.67
C GLU A 4 -51.78 55.99 41.62
N ARG A 5 -50.65 55.38 41.94
CA ARG A 5 -49.68 54.89 40.95
C ARG A 5 -49.88 53.37 40.86
N LYS A 6 -50.36 52.92 39.70
CA LYS A 6 -50.34 51.51 39.29
C LYS A 6 -48.88 51.03 39.23
N GLY A 7 -48.55 49.97 39.96
CA GLY A 7 -47.32 49.21 39.77
C GLY A 7 -47.50 48.21 38.63
N GLU A 8 -46.61 48.28 37.64
CA GLU A 8 -46.43 47.22 36.63
C GLU A 8 -45.76 45.98 37.25
N PRO A 9 -46.03 44.77 36.74
CA PRO A 9 -45.39 43.55 37.22
C PRO A 9 -43.93 43.46 36.73
N PRO A 10 -43.05 42.75 37.45
CA PRO A 10 -41.66 42.63 37.04
C PRO A 10 -41.53 41.83 35.75
N GLU A 11 -40.87 42.45 34.78
CA GLU A 11 -40.50 41.92 33.48
C GLU A 11 -39.53 40.74 33.66
N VAL A 12 -39.97 39.55 33.24
CA VAL A 12 -39.11 38.35 33.18
C VAL A 12 -38.11 38.57 32.05
N LEU A 13 -36.89 38.98 32.41
CA LEU A 13 -35.74 39.00 31.52
C LEU A 13 -35.49 37.58 30.98
N ARG A 14 -36.03 37.30 29.79
CA ARG A 14 -35.60 36.21 28.92
C ARG A 14 -34.23 36.57 28.35
N THR A 15 -33.17 36.27 29.10
CA THR A 15 -31.84 36.13 28.50
C THR A 15 -31.78 34.77 27.81
N CYS A 16 -32.23 34.71 26.57
CA CYS A 16 -31.89 33.62 25.66
C CYS A 16 -30.44 33.85 25.21
N SER A 17 -29.48 33.52 26.06
CA SER A 17 -28.12 33.26 25.60
C SER A 17 -28.18 31.97 24.80
N GLN A 18 -28.29 32.09 23.48
CA GLN A 18 -27.89 31.02 22.58
C GLN A 18 -26.36 30.91 22.70
N ASP A 19 -25.89 30.22 23.73
CA ASP A 19 -24.55 29.66 23.76
C ASP A 19 -24.55 28.49 22.76
N THR A 20 -24.43 28.80 21.47
CA THR A 20 -23.78 27.88 20.55
C THR A 20 -22.38 27.63 21.10
N PRO A 21 -21.98 26.38 21.43
CA PRO A 21 -20.62 26.10 21.82
C PRO A 21 -19.73 26.56 20.66
N ARG A 22 -18.87 27.55 20.89
CA ARG A 22 -17.72 27.76 20.01
C ARG A 22 -16.90 26.49 20.15
N GLU A 23 -16.94 25.63 19.13
CA GLU A 23 -15.98 24.54 18.99
C GLU A 23 -14.59 25.18 18.88
N GLU A 24 -13.93 25.39 20.02
CA GLU A 24 -12.48 25.54 20.05
C GLU A 24 -11.92 24.19 19.59
N THR A 25 -11.71 24.05 18.28
CA THR A 25 -11.00 22.90 17.74
C THR A 25 -9.60 22.91 18.31
N ASP A 26 -9.33 21.99 19.24
CA ASP A 26 -8.00 21.73 19.82
C ASP A 26 -6.93 21.68 18.71
N GLU A 27 -5.75 22.28 18.96
CA GLU A 27 -4.67 22.45 17.97
C GLU A 27 -4.30 21.13 17.28
N PHE A 28 -4.32 20.02 18.03
CA PHE A 28 -4.07 18.69 17.48
C PHE A 28 -5.16 18.24 16.51
N SER A 29 -6.43 18.50 16.84
CA SER A 29 -7.58 18.17 15.98
C SER A 29 -7.58 18.98 14.70
N ALA A 30 -7.19 20.25 14.76
CA ALA A 30 -7.01 21.09 13.58
C ALA A 30 -5.87 20.59 12.68
N HIS A 31 -4.72 20.22 13.28
CA HIS A 31 -3.54 19.71 12.58
C HIS A 31 -3.80 18.41 11.81
N VAL A 32 -4.53 17.46 12.42
CA VAL A 32 -4.87 16.17 11.80
C VAL A 32 -6.21 16.16 11.05
N ARG A 33 -6.85 17.33 10.91
CA ARG A 33 -8.17 17.44 10.27
C ARG A 33 -8.26 16.81 8.87
N PRO A 34 -7.23 16.87 8.01
CA PRO A 34 -7.29 16.22 6.71
C PRO A 34 -7.51 14.70 6.82
N LEU A 35 -6.83 14.03 7.77
CA LEU A 35 -7.00 12.60 8.02
C LEU A 35 -8.33 12.27 8.72
N LEU A 36 -8.75 13.10 9.69
CA LEU A 36 -10.03 12.91 10.39
C LEU A 36 -11.21 12.93 9.41
N LYS A 37 -11.16 13.75 8.36
CA LYS A 37 -12.20 13.79 7.31
C LYS A 37 -12.32 12.48 6.51
N LEU A 38 -11.26 11.68 6.46
CA LEU A 38 -11.19 10.41 5.74
C LEU A 38 -11.67 9.22 6.58
N CYS A 39 -11.87 9.38 7.89
CA CYS A 39 -12.38 8.33 8.76
C CYS A 39 -13.81 7.92 8.36
N SER A 40 -14.08 6.62 8.29
CA SER A 40 -15.40 6.10 7.89
C SER A 40 -16.44 6.37 8.97
N ASP A 41 -16.10 6.13 10.24
CA ASP A 41 -16.95 6.40 11.40
C ASP A 41 -17.13 7.92 11.63
N PRO A 42 -18.36 8.46 11.54
CA PRO A 42 -18.64 9.88 11.77
C PRO A 42 -18.12 10.41 13.11
N VAL A 43 -18.16 9.61 14.18
CA VAL A 43 -17.69 10.04 15.51
C VAL A 43 -16.18 10.24 15.50
N SER A 44 -15.45 9.41 14.76
CA SER A 44 -14.00 9.49 14.60
C SER A 44 -13.55 10.66 13.72
N ARG A 45 -14.47 11.43 13.09
CA ARG A 45 -14.14 12.59 12.23
C ARG A 45 -13.94 13.91 12.97
N TYR A 46 -14.25 13.96 14.27
CA TYR A 46 -14.23 15.21 15.03
C TYR A 46 -12.88 15.47 15.71
N ALA A 47 -12.31 14.44 16.35
CA ALA A 47 -11.06 14.56 17.11
C ALA A 47 -10.31 13.20 17.15
N PRO A 48 -8.98 13.20 17.41
CA PRO A 48 -8.23 11.97 17.65
C PRO A 48 -8.79 11.16 18.82
N VAL A 49 -8.86 9.84 18.66
CA VAL A 49 -9.32 8.93 19.73
C VAL A 49 -8.15 8.58 20.65
N PRO A 50 -8.32 8.56 21.99
CA PRO A 50 -7.26 8.09 22.87
C PRO A 50 -6.85 6.65 22.53
N PHE A 51 -5.54 6.41 22.32
CA PHE A 51 -5.00 5.12 21.89
C PHE A 51 -5.47 3.99 22.82
N ALA A 52 -5.38 4.21 24.14
CA ALA A 52 -5.80 3.24 25.15
C ALA A 52 -7.29 2.87 25.03
N THR A 53 -8.17 3.83 24.78
CA THR A 53 -9.61 3.60 24.61
C THR A 53 -9.89 2.76 23.37
N TRP A 54 -9.22 3.07 22.26
CA TRP A 54 -9.36 2.30 21.03
C TRP A 54 -8.81 0.87 21.18
N SER A 55 -7.63 0.71 21.78
CA SER A 55 -7.02 -0.61 22.02
C SER A 55 -7.92 -1.50 22.89
N ALA A 56 -8.48 -0.96 23.97
CA ALA A 56 -9.37 -1.71 24.86
C ALA A 56 -10.60 -2.29 24.14
N ARG A 57 -11.12 -1.61 23.11
CA ARG A 57 -12.23 -2.13 22.28
C ARG A 57 -11.79 -3.33 21.45
N LEU A 58 -10.56 -3.33 20.93
CA LEU A 58 -10.02 -4.44 20.14
C LEU A 58 -9.64 -5.64 21.00
N GLU A 59 -9.04 -5.41 22.16
CA GLU A 59 -8.44 -6.45 23.01
C GLU A 59 -9.46 -7.50 23.49
N SER A 60 -10.75 -7.17 23.56
CA SER A 60 -11.79 -8.14 23.94
C SER A 60 -12.08 -9.17 22.84
N HIS A 61 -11.85 -8.82 21.57
CA HIS A 61 -12.25 -9.62 20.41
C HIS A 61 -11.05 -10.19 19.64
N PHE A 62 -9.90 -9.52 19.66
CA PHE A 62 -8.76 -9.82 18.81
C PHE A 62 -7.48 -10.09 19.60
N SER A 63 -6.66 -11.02 19.11
CA SER A 63 -5.23 -11.08 19.42
C SER A 63 -4.48 -10.16 18.47
N ILE A 64 -3.55 -9.39 19.01
CA ILE A 64 -2.74 -8.41 18.27
C ILE A 64 -1.33 -8.97 18.13
N ALA A 65 -0.85 -9.08 16.90
CA ALA A 65 0.51 -9.52 16.59
C ALA A 65 1.18 -8.54 15.63
N LYS A 66 2.38 -8.06 15.94
CA LYS A 66 3.19 -7.34 14.96
C LYS A 66 3.74 -8.35 13.95
N ILE A 67 3.51 -8.11 12.67
CA ILE A 67 3.85 -9.05 11.59
C ILE A 67 4.95 -8.53 10.68
N ALA A 68 5.05 -7.21 10.49
CA ALA A 68 6.03 -6.59 9.60
C ALA A 68 6.36 -5.15 10.02
N GLU A 69 7.32 -4.57 9.32
CA GLU A 69 7.65 -3.15 9.34
C GLU A 69 7.46 -2.60 7.92
N ALA A 70 6.95 -1.37 7.81
CA ALA A 70 6.82 -0.65 6.55
C ALA A 70 7.71 0.60 6.59
N SER A 71 7.88 1.28 5.46
CA SER A 71 8.80 2.44 5.32
C SER A 71 8.59 3.53 6.38
N TYR A 72 7.34 3.78 6.79
CA TYR A 72 7.00 4.81 7.78
C TYR A 72 6.11 4.34 8.93
N GLY A 73 5.96 3.02 9.10
CA GLY A 73 5.06 2.51 10.12
C GLY A 73 5.29 1.06 10.49
N GLU A 74 4.53 0.63 11.48
CA GLU A 74 4.55 -0.72 11.98
C GLU A 74 3.28 -1.46 11.57
N VAL A 75 3.40 -2.73 11.19
CA VAL A 75 2.27 -3.51 10.68
C VAL A 75 1.85 -4.57 11.70
N TYR A 76 0.57 -4.54 12.08
CA TYR A 76 -0.02 -5.45 13.07
C TYR A 76 -1.21 -6.20 12.46
N ARG A 77 -1.33 -7.49 12.76
CA ARG A 77 -2.50 -8.31 12.43
C ARG A 77 -3.46 -8.38 13.62
N LEU A 78 -4.75 -8.24 13.34
CA LEU A 78 -5.84 -8.54 14.26
C LEU A 78 -6.42 -9.90 13.92
N SER A 79 -6.11 -10.91 14.74
CA SER A 79 -6.70 -12.26 14.57
C SER A 79 -7.82 -12.46 15.58
N LEU A 80 -8.95 -13.01 15.13
CA LEU A 80 -10.10 -13.25 16.01
C LEU A 80 -9.76 -14.24 17.10
N LYS A 81 -10.12 -13.92 18.35
CA LYS A 81 -10.00 -14.85 19.49
C LYS A 81 -11.04 -15.96 19.46
N SER A 82 -12.23 -15.64 18.95
CA SER A 82 -13.36 -16.55 18.86
C SER A 82 -13.77 -16.69 17.40
N SER A 83 -13.83 -17.93 16.91
CA SER A 83 -14.24 -18.20 15.54
C SER A 83 -15.68 -17.73 15.32
N ILE A 84 -15.88 -16.98 14.23
CA ILE A 84 -17.19 -16.58 13.76
C ILE A 84 -17.47 -17.40 12.49
N PRO A 85 -18.61 -18.10 12.38
CA PRO A 85 -18.96 -18.86 11.18
C PRO A 85 -18.88 -17.99 9.91
N GLY A 86 -18.20 -18.50 8.88
CA GLY A 86 -18.00 -17.78 7.62
C GLY A 86 -16.85 -16.76 7.62
N PHE A 87 -16.28 -16.42 8.77
CA PHE A 87 -15.10 -15.56 8.85
C PHE A 87 -13.82 -16.38 8.74
N THR A 88 -12.97 -16.03 7.79
CA THR A 88 -11.71 -16.70 7.51
C THR A 88 -10.52 -15.79 7.80
N LYS A 89 -9.30 -16.34 7.71
CA LYS A 89 -8.09 -15.51 7.79
C LYS A 89 -8.02 -14.44 6.70
N ALA A 90 -8.66 -14.67 5.55
CA ALA A 90 -8.72 -13.66 4.49
C ALA A 90 -9.57 -12.45 4.90
N ASP A 91 -10.42 -12.58 5.92
CA ASP A 91 -11.27 -11.51 6.44
C ASP A 91 -10.62 -10.75 7.59
N GLU A 92 -9.48 -11.22 8.11
CA GLU A 92 -8.74 -10.56 9.20
C GLU A 92 -8.24 -9.17 8.78
N SER A 93 -8.13 -8.27 9.77
CA SER A 93 -7.63 -6.91 9.55
C SER A 93 -6.12 -6.85 9.77
N VAL A 94 -5.44 -6.14 8.89
CA VAL A 94 -4.06 -5.69 9.03
C VAL A 94 -4.08 -4.18 9.27
N LEU A 95 -3.31 -3.74 10.26
CA LEU A 95 -3.18 -2.36 10.70
C LEU A 95 -1.78 -1.84 10.39
N LYS A 96 -1.67 -0.84 9.51
CA LYS A 96 -0.44 -0.05 9.35
C LYS A 96 -0.55 1.16 10.30
N ILE A 97 0.27 1.16 11.35
CA ILE A 97 0.31 2.21 12.38
C ILE A 97 1.46 3.14 12.07
N ILE A 98 1.13 4.39 11.75
CA ILE A 98 2.05 5.43 11.30
C ILE A 98 2.08 6.53 12.36
N ALA A 99 3.27 6.86 12.86
CA ALA A 99 3.41 7.98 13.78
C ALA A 99 3.39 9.29 13.01
N LEU A 100 2.55 10.23 13.44
CA LEU A 100 2.38 11.51 12.78
C LEU A 100 3.25 12.58 13.43
N GLU A 101 3.76 13.48 12.61
CA GLU A 101 4.44 14.68 13.09
C GLU A 101 3.50 15.53 13.97
N PRO A 102 3.98 16.10 15.08
CA PRO A 102 3.16 16.99 15.91
C PRO A 102 2.87 18.33 15.19
N PRO A 103 1.88 19.11 15.67
CA PRO A 103 1.68 20.48 15.20
C PRO A 103 2.97 21.30 15.28
N LYS A 104 3.24 22.12 14.26
CA LYS A 104 4.39 23.03 14.30
C LYS A 104 4.12 24.11 15.34
N PRO A 105 5.08 24.43 16.24
CA PRO A 105 4.87 25.47 17.24
C PRO A 105 4.60 26.81 16.55
N THR A 106 3.49 27.45 16.92
CA THR A 106 3.07 28.74 16.35
C THR A 106 4.11 29.82 16.66
N PRO A 107 4.70 30.51 15.66
CA PRO A 107 5.62 31.61 15.92
C PRO A 107 4.86 32.77 16.59
N GLY A 108 5.14 33.03 17.88
CA GLY A 108 4.62 34.21 18.59
C GLY A 108 3.75 33.94 19.83
N VAL A 109 3.34 32.70 20.10
CA VAL A 109 2.72 32.36 21.39
C VAL A 109 3.84 32.12 22.40
N SER A 110 4.07 33.14 23.23
CA SER A 110 5.08 33.13 24.28
C SER A 110 4.71 32.17 25.42
N SER A 111 5.01 30.88 25.25
CA SER A 111 5.43 30.10 26.41
C SER A 111 6.81 30.61 26.81
N ARG A 112 6.92 31.13 28.03
CA ARG A 112 8.10 31.78 28.61
C ARG A 112 9.25 30.80 28.93
N THR A 113 9.52 29.85 28.05
CA THR A 113 10.61 28.89 28.15
C THR A 113 11.33 28.84 26.81
N HIS A 114 12.56 29.35 26.79
CA HIS A 114 13.61 29.18 25.79
C HIS A 114 13.18 28.57 24.46
N THR A 115 13.19 29.35 23.37
CA THR A 115 13.30 28.81 22.01
C THR A 115 14.50 27.86 21.95
N PRO A 116 14.33 26.52 21.90
CA PRO A 116 15.47 25.67 21.69
C PRO A 116 15.73 25.75 20.18
N LYS A 117 16.95 26.12 19.79
CA LYS A 117 17.49 25.60 18.52
C LYS A 117 17.14 24.11 18.49
N GLN A 118 16.44 23.62 17.46
CA GLN A 118 16.10 22.20 17.35
C GLN A 118 17.37 21.38 17.64
N SER A 119 17.40 20.74 18.80
CA SER A 119 18.57 19.96 19.18
C SER A 119 18.66 18.77 18.22
N ARG A 120 19.87 18.29 17.91
CA ARG A 120 20.08 17.04 17.16
C ARG A 120 19.25 15.88 17.71
N ALA A 121 18.96 15.87 19.02
CA ALA A 121 18.11 14.88 19.68
C ALA A 121 16.61 15.01 19.33
N SER A 122 16.07 16.24 19.16
CA SER A 122 14.67 16.43 18.73
C SER A 122 14.49 16.13 17.25
N ALA A 123 15.44 16.54 16.40
CA ALA A 123 15.41 16.21 14.97
C ALA A 123 15.50 14.68 14.72
N LYS A 124 16.29 13.96 15.51
CA LYS A 124 16.34 12.49 15.48
C LYS A 124 15.05 11.83 16.02
N LYS A 125 14.26 12.55 16.83
CA LYS A 125 13.01 12.04 17.40
C LYS A 125 11.84 12.10 16.43
N THR A 126 11.88 13.01 15.45
CA THR A 126 10.82 13.17 14.44
C THR A 126 11.16 12.54 13.10
N SER A 127 12.41 12.10 12.87
CA SER A 127 12.86 11.61 11.55
C SER A 127 12.15 10.35 11.03
N TRP A 128 11.48 9.59 11.91
CA TRP A 128 10.72 8.38 11.57
C TRP A 128 9.19 8.63 11.62
N MET A 129 8.77 9.89 11.84
CA MET A 129 7.36 10.30 11.81
C MET A 129 7.00 10.82 10.43
N SER A 130 5.74 10.64 10.03
CA SER A 130 5.23 11.08 8.74
C SER A 130 4.48 12.40 8.84
N ALA A 131 4.69 13.24 7.83
CA ALA A 131 3.90 14.45 7.64
C ALA A 131 2.45 14.09 7.25
N ILE A 132 1.48 14.85 7.78
CA ILE A 132 0.05 14.65 7.52
C ILE A 132 -0.29 14.54 6.02
N PRO A 133 0.21 15.43 5.13
CA PRO A 133 -0.15 15.37 3.72
C PRO A 133 0.35 14.10 3.01
N SER A 134 1.48 13.52 3.45
CA SER A 134 1.99 12.27 2.88
C SER A 134 1.08 11.09 3.22
N VAL A 135 0.64 11.00 4.49
CA VAL A 135 -0.30 9.95 4.93
C VAL A 135 -1.68 10.15 4.31
N GLU A 136 -2.14 11.41 4.18
CA GLU A 136 -3.40 11.72 3.51
C GLU A 136 -3.39 11.25 2.04
N SER A 137 -2.29 11.52 1.33
CA SER A 137 -2.08 11.06 -0.05
C SER A 137 -2.13 9.53 -0.15
N GLU A 138 -1.44 8.81 0.74
CA GLU A 138 -1.46 7.35 0.80
C GLU A 138 -2.88 6.79 1.07
N VAL A 139 -3.61 7.38 2.02
CA VAL A 139 -4.99 6.95 2.32
C VAL A 139 -5.93 7.19 1.14
N LYS A 140 -5.82 8.33 0.44
CA LYS A 140 -6.60 8.60 -0.77
C LYS A 140 -6.30 7.59 -1.87
N LEU A 141 -5.03 7.23 -2.07
CA LEU A 141 -4.62 6.17 -2.99
C LEU A 141 -5.25 4.82 -2.62
N LEU A 142 -5.17 4.43 -1.35
CA LEU A 142 -5.77 3.19 -0.83
C LEU A 142 -7.28 3.14 -1.07
N GLN A 143 -8.00 4.23 -0.77
CA GLN A 143 -9.43 4.35 -1.06
C GLN A 143 -9.73 4.25 -2.56
N ARG A 144 -8.95 4.93 -3.40
CA ARG A 144 -9.14 4.96 -4.85
C ARG A 144 -8.90 3.60 -5.51
N MET A 145 -7.93 2.83 -5.00
CA MET A 145 -7.54 1.54 -5.59
C MET A 145 -8.34 0.35 -5.05
N THR A 146 -9.04 0.49 -3.92
CA THR A 146 -9.87 -0.57 -3.32
C THR A 146 -10.83 -1.29 -4.28
N PRO A 147 -11.57 -0.62 -5.19
CA PRO A 147 -12.47 -1.32 -6.11
C PRO A 147 -11.75 -2.03 -7.26
N VAL A 148 -10.42 -1.89 -7.40
CA VAL A 148 -9.64 -2.48 -8.50
C VAL A 148 -9.17 -3.88 -8.08
N PRO A 149 -9.57 -4.94 -8.81
CA PRO A 149 -9.12 -6.29 -8.51
C PRO A 149 -7.59 -6.41 -8.52
N GLY A 150 -7.04 -7.10 -7.51
CA GLY A 150 -5.61 -7.28 -7.33
C GLY A 150 -4.92 -6.19 -6.49
N PHE A 151 -5.65 -5.17 -6.03
CA PHE A 151 -5.18 -4.22 -5.02
C PHE A 151 -5.75 -4.56 -3.64
N THR A 152 -5.08 -4.07 -2.60
CA THR A 152 -5.50 -4.28 -1.22
C THR A 152 -6.83 -3.59 -0.94
N ASN A 153 -7.68 -4.27 -0.17
CA ASN A 153 -8.95 -3.71 0.25
C ASN A 153 -8.74 -2.83 1.48
N PHE A 154 -8.87 -1.51 1.32
CA PHE A 154 -8.85 -0.56 2.41
C PHE A 154 -10.19 -0.54 3.14
N ARG A 155 -10.16 -0.57 4.47
CA ARG A 155 -11.36 -0.60 5.31
C ARG A 155 -11.62 0.74 5.99
N ASP A 156 -10.62 1.27 6.67
CA ASP A 156 -10.77 2.51 7.42
C ASP A 156 -9.43 3.19 7.72
N VAL A 157 -9.47 4.48 8.03
CA VAL A 157 -8.36 5.18 8.69
C VAL A 157 -8.86 5.75 10.00
N ARG A 158 -8.07 5.64 11.07
CA ARG A 158 -8.37 6.26 12.37
C ARG A 158 -7.20 7.11 12.82
N VAL A 159 -7.47 8.26 13.41
CA VAL A 159 -6.43 9.08 14.05
C VAL A 159 -6.49 8.84 15.56
N LEU A 160 -5.36 8.46 16.14
CA LEU A 160 -5.24 8.22 17.58
C LEU A 160 -4.32 9.23 18.24
N GLN A 161 -4.51 9.46 19.54
CA GLN A 161 -3.62 10.24 20.38
C GLN A 161 -3.20 9.45 21.64
N GLY A 162 -1.93 9.54 22.02
CA GLY A 162 -1.41 8.90 23.23
C GLY A 162 -0.32 7.88 22.95
N ARG A 163 0.23 7.31 24.04
CA ARG A 163 1.24 6.25 23.95
C ARG A 163 0.60 4.92 23.52
N PRO A 164 1.34 4.05 22.81
CA PRO A 164 0.83 2.72 22.46
C PRO A 164 0.42 1.92 23.69
N ALA A 165 -0.76 1.30 23.61
CA ALA A 165 -1.36 0.54 24.71
C ALA A 165 -0.58 -0.75 25.04
N PRO A 166 -0.76 -1.33 26.25
CA PRO A 166 -0.01 -2.51 26.69
C PRO A 166 -0.04 -3.70 25.71
N ALA A 167 -1.16 -3.94 25.02
CA ALA A 167 -1.27 -5.01 24.03
C ALA A 167 -0.34 -4.81 22.82
N PHE A 168 -0.26 -3.59 22.28
CA PHE A 168 0.67 -3.24 21.19
C PHE A 168 2.13 -3.29 21.65
N VAL A 169 2.41 -2.85 22.88
CA VAL A 169 3.74 -3.00 23.49
C VAL A 169 4.14 -4.48 23.62
N ALA A 170 3.21 -5.35 24.02
CA ALA A 170 3.45 -6.78 24.12
C ALA A 170 3.72 -7.40 22.74
N ALA A 171 2.92 -7.05 21.73
CA ALA A 171 3.12 -7.47 20.34
C ALA A 171 4.49 -7.04 19.80
N TRP A 172 4.90 -5.79 20.04
CA TRP A 172 6.21 -5.27 19.67
C TRP A 172 7.36 -6.05 20.34
N LYS A 173 7.22 -6.33 21.65
CA LYS A 173 8.22 -7.13 22.39
C LYS A 173 8.31 -8.55 21.88
N ALA A 174 7.17 -9.16 21.53
CA ALA A 174 7.13 -10.50 20.95
C ALA A 174 7.83 -10.55 19.59
N PHE A 175 7.58 -9.57 18.71
CA PHE A 175 8.26 -9.47 17.41
C PHE A 175 9.77 -9.35 17.53
N ASN A 176 10.25 -8.62 18.54
CA ASN A 176 11.68 -8.43 18.80
C ASN A 176 12.34 -9.58 19.59
N LYS A 177 11.54 -10.52 20.12
CA LYS A 177 12.06 -11.62 20.95
C LYS A 177 12.91 -12.55 20.08
N GLY A 178 14.15 -12.78 20.49
CA GLY A 178 15.08 -13.68 19.79
C GLY A 178 15.81 -13.08 18.58
N ARG A 179 15.44 -11.87 18.12
CA ARG A 179 16.16 -11.15 17.06
C ARG A 179 17.52 -10.64 17.54
N LYS A 180 18.54 -10.68 16.69
CA LYS A 180 19.89 -10.23 17.07
C LYS A 180 19.93 -8.71 17.24
N LYS A 181 20.96 -8.22 17.95
CA LYS A 181 21.22 -6.79 18.07
C LYS A 181 21.55 -6.23 16.68
N GLY A 182 20.73 -5.32 16.17
CA GLY A 182 20.81 -4.77 14.80
C GLY A 182 19.67 -5.23 13.88
N GLU A 183 19.01 -6.34 14.21
CA GLU A 183 17.83 -6.87 13.49
C GLU A 183 16.52 -6.59 14.25
N LYS A 184 16.63 -5.81 15.33
CA LYS A 184 15.46 -5.33 16.08
C LYS A 184 14.75 -4.27 15.26
N SER A 185 13.50 -4.04 15.66
CA SER A 185 12.64 -3.01 15.09
C SER A 185 13.38 -1.68 14.92
N ILE A 186 13.25 -1.11 13.73
CA ILE A 186 13.81 0.23 13.42
C ILE A 186 13.04 1.33 14.16
N PHE A 187 11.82 1.05 14.61
CA PHE A 187 10.98 1.97 15.34
C PHE A 187 11.29 1.97 16.85
N PRO A 188 11.16 3.13 17.52
CA PRO A 188 11.43 3.24 18.95
C PRO A 188 10.60 2.27 19.81
N ASP A 189 11.21 1.73 20.88
CA ASP A 189 10.52 0.86 21.85
C ASP A 189 9.32 1.59 22.47
N PRO A 190 8.08 1.14 22.22
CA PRO A 190 6.87 1.85 22.64
C PRO A 190 6.65 1.85 24.15
N SER A 191 7.31 0.94 24.88
CA SER A 191 7.20 0.87 26.34
C SER A 191 7.90 2.04 27.06
N ARG A 192 8.82 2.74 26.38
CA ARG A 192 9.62 3.82 26.98
C ARG A 192 8.93 5.17 26.86
N LYS A 193 8.77 5.88 27.97
CA LYS A 193 8.24 7.26 28.01
C LYS A 193 9.07 8.24 27.17
N ALA A 194 10.37 7.97 27.02
CA ALA A 194 11.25 8.78 26.17
C ALA A 194 10.95 8.63 24.67
N SER A 195 10.41 7.48 24.24
CA SER A 195 10.10 7.21 22.84
C SER A 195 8.88 8.02 22.37
N TYR A 196 7.78 7.96 23.14
CA TYR A 196 6.50 8.56 22.77
C TYR A 196 5.89 9.35 23.92
N ALA A 197 5.44 10.57 23.63
CA ALA A 197 4.73 11.43 24.58
C ALA A 197 3.23 11.06 24.64
N GLU A 198 2.53 11.54 25.67
CA GLU A 198 1.07 11.37 25.79
C GLU A 198 0.29 12.17 24.72
N THR A 199 0.94 13.13 24.07
CA THR A 199 0.38 13.90 22.94
C THR A 199 0.73 13.32 21.58
N GLN A 200 1.41 12.17 21.51
CA GLN A 200 1.78 11.55 20.24
C GLN A 200 0.54 11.26 19.39
N LEU A 201 0.58 11.67 18.13
CA LEU A 201 -0.48 11.39 17.15
C LEU A 201 -0.11 10.18 16.28
N TRP A 202 -1.13 9.43 15.87
CA TRP A 202 -0.99 8.25 15.02
C TRP A 202 -2.08 8.22 13.96
N ALA A 203 -1.73 7.77 12.76
CA ALA A 203 -2.71 7.25 11.81
C ALA A 203 -2.68 5.72 11.88
N VAL A 204 -3.86 5.11 11.95
CA VAL A 204 -4.05 3.67 11.85
C VAL A 204 -4.83 3.40 10.59
N VAL A 205 -4.15 2.87 9.58
CA VAL A 205 -4.73 2.45 8.32
C VAL A 205 -5.09 0.98 8.43
N GLU A 206 -6.38 0.67 8.35
CA GLU A 206 -6.93 -0.68 8.41
C GLU A 206 -7.19 -1.21 6.99
N MET A 207 -6.60 -2.36 6.70
CA MET A 207 -6.71 -3.06 5.42
C MET A 207 -7.08 -4.53 5.66
N GLN A 208 -7.59 -5.19 4.63
CA GLN A 208 -7.75 -6.64 4.65
C GLN A 208 -6.38 -7.33 4.61
N ASP A 209 -6.22 -8.46 5.31
CA ASP A 209 -5.02 -9.28 5.21
C ASP A 209 -4.82 -9.76 3.77
N ALA A 210 -3.68 -9.40 3.16
CA ALA A 210 -3.35 -9.65 1.76
C ALA A 210 -2.68 -11.02 1.51
N GLY A 211 -2.39 -11.81 2.55
CA GLY A 211 -1.65 -13.07 2.44
C GLY A 211 -0.18 -12.91 2.82
N THR A 212 0.69 -13.66 2.15
CA THR A 212 2.14 -13.63 2.43
C THR A 212 2.87 -12.95 1.28
N ASP A 213 3.77 -12.03 1.58
CA ASP A 213 4.60 -11.34 0.58
C ASP A 213 5.61 -12.28 -0.11
N LEU A 214 6.06 -11.88 -1.31
CA LEU A 214 7.03 -12.63 -2.10
C LEU A 214 8.48 -12.52 -1.59
N GLU A 215 8.79 -11.68 -0.60
CA GLU A 215 10.10 -11.71 0.07
C GLU A 215 10.22 -12.92 0.99
N ASN A 216 9.11 -13.29 1.63
CA ASN A 216 9.04 -14.42 2.56
C ASN A 216 8.62 -15.74 1.89
N VAL A 217 8.25 -15.72 0.61
CA VAL A 217 7.84 -16.92 -0.14
C VAL A 217 8.48 -16.97 -1.52
N VAL A 218 9.13 -18.10 -1.82
CA VAL A 218 9.72 -18.36 -3.14
C VAL A 218 8.81 -19.28 -3.95
N VAL A 219 8.29 -18.77 -5.07
CA VAL A 219 7.62 -19.57 -6.10
C VAL A 219 8.65 -20.06 -7.12
N ARG A 220 8.57 -21.34 -7.50
CA ARG A 220 9.60 -21.98 -8.33
C ARG A 220 9.09 -22.60 -9.62
N ASP A 221 7.85 -23.06 -9.68
CA ASP A 221 7.34 -23.64 -10.91
C ASP A 221 6.82 -22.60 -11.89
N VAL A 222 6.88 -22.96 -13.18
CA VAL A 222 6.41 -22.14 -14.28
C VAL A 222 4.96 -21.69 -14.15
N TRP A 223 4.10 -22.49 -13.51
CA TRP A 223 2.67 -22.19 -13.36
C TRP A 223 2.45 -21.06 -12.36
N SER A 224 3.07 -21.16 -11.19
CA SER A 224 3.01 -20.14 -10.14
C SER A 224 3.71 -18.86 -10.60
N VAL A 225 4.87 -18.95 -11.25
CA VAL A 225 5.56 -17.77 -11.83
C VAL A 225 4.67 -17.07 -12.85
N TRP A 226 4.02 -17.83 -13.72
CA TRP A 226 3.10 -17.30 -14.73
C TRP A 226 1.89 -16.62 -14.11
N ASP A 227 1.18 -17.30 -13.21
CA ASP A 227 -0.02 -16.79 -12.55
C ASP A 227 0.30 -15.53 -11.72
N VAL A 228 1.41 -15.53 -10.98
CA VAL A 228 1.81 -14.38 -10.17
C VAL A 228 2.18 -13.18 -11.05
N PHE A 229 3.01 -13.37 -12.08
CA PHE A 229 3.40 -12.27 -12.96
C PHE A 229 2.18 -11.63 -13.63
N TRP A 230 1.31 -12.44 -14.24
CA TRP A 230 0.14 -11.92 -14.95
C TRP A 230 -0.94 -11.40 -14.02
N GLY A 231 -1.13 -11.99 -12.83
CA GLY A 231 -2.03 -11.45 -11.82
C GLY A 231 -1.65 -10.01 -11.43
N VAL A 232 -0.35 -9.76 -11.21
CA VAL A 232 0.18 -8.43 -10.92
C VAL A 232 0.09 -7.51 -12.14
N ALA A 233 0.53 -7.95 -13.32
CA ALA A 233 0.51 -7.14 -14.54
C ALA A 233 -0.91 -6.71 -14.93
N LEU A 234 -1.90 -7.60 -14.81
CA LEU A 234 -3.30 -7.29 -15.09
C LEU A 234 -3.89 -6.31 -14.06
N ALA A 235 -3.55 -6.46 -12.77
CA ALA A 235 -3.97 -5.51 -11.74
C ALA A 235 -3.39 -4.11 -12.03
N VAL A 236 -2.07 -4.02 -12.25
CA VAL A 236 -1.41 -2.75 -12.60
C VAL A 236 -2.01 -2.15 -13.87
N GLY A 237 -2.23 -2.93 -14.92
CA GLY A 237 -2.86 -2.46 -16.16
C GLY A 237 -4.27 -1.90 -15.96
N LYS A 238 -5.08 -2.50 -15.07
CA LYS A 238 -6.41 -1.98 -14.70
C LYS A 238 -6.30 -0.65 -13.94
N GLY A 239 -5.36 -0.55 -13.00
CA GLY A 239 -5.09 0.70 -12.29
C GLY A 239 -4.57 1.80 -13.22
N GLU A 240 -3.74 1.43 -14.18
CA GLU A 240 -3.19 2.33 -15.19
C GLU A 240 -4.31 2.91 -16.08
N GLU A 241 -5.18 2.08 -16.62
CA GLU A 241 -6.30 2.51 -17.48
C GLU A 241 -7.34 3.34 -16.70
N GLY A 242 -7.73 2.88 -15.50
CA GLY A 242 -8.83 3.50 -14.75
C GLY A 242 -8.42 4.74 -13.94
N MET A 243 -7.19 4.76 -13.43
CA MET A 243 -6.74 5.75 -12.45
C MET A 243 -5.39 6.38 -12.81
N ARG A 244 -4.82 6.07 -13.98
CA ARG A 244 -3.47 6.51 -14.37
C ARG A 244 -2.46 6.15 -13.26
N PHE A 245 -2.63 4.97 -12.68
CA PHE A 245 -1.88 4.53 -11.51
C PHE A 245 -0.43 4.20 -11.87
N GLU A 246 0.50 4.62 -11.00
CA GLU A 246 1.88 4.16 -10.97
C GLU A 246 2.23 3.70 -9.55
N HIS A 247 2.74 2.47 -9.39
CA HIS A 247 3.07 1.98 -8.05
C HIS A 247 4.34 2.64 -7.49
N ARG A 248 5.38 2.73 -8.33
CA ARG A 248 6.71 3.31 -8.05
C ARG A 248 7.55 2.63 -6.98
N ASP A 249 7.06 1.54 -6.39
CA ASP A 249 7.76 0.76 -5.37
C ASP A 249 7.34 -0.72 -5.32
N LEU A 250 7.11 -1.35 -6.47
CA LEU A 250 6.50 -2.69 -6.53
C LEU A 250 7.56 -3.80 -6.35
N HIS A 251 8.30 -3.76 -5.25
CA HIS A 251 9.23 -4.81 -4.86
C HIS A 251 8.48 -6.05 -4.32
N LEU A 252 9.21 -7.15 -4.08
CA LEU A 252 8.60 -8.43 -3.68
C LEU A 252 7.82 -8.34 -2.36
N GLY A 253 8.22 -7.44 -1.44
CA GLY A 253 7.53 -7.17 -0.18
C GLY A 253 6.15 -6.53 -0.36
N ASN A 254 5.91 -5.89 -1.51
CA ASN A 254 4.66 -5.20 -1.83
C ASN A 254 3.72 -6.04 -2.72
N ILE A 255 4.04 -7.33 -2.93
CA ILE A 255 3.18 -8.28 -3.63
C ILE A 255 2.92 -9.45 -2.69
N CYS A 256 1.69 -9.56 -2.21
CA CYS A 256 1.24 -10.70 -1.44
C CYS A 256 0.59 -11.76 -2.33
N ILE A 257 0.74 -13.02 -1.93
CA ILE A 257 0.07 -14.16 -2.53
C ILE A 257 -0.75 -14.92 -1.50
N ARG A 258 -1.90 -15.44 -1.95
CA ARG A 258 -2.79 -16.26 -1.13
C ARG A 258 -3.21 -17.52 -1.91
N PRO A 259 -3.17 -18.70 -1.27
CA PRO A 259 -3.67 -19.93 -1.86
C PRO A 259 -5.20 -19.97 -1.82
N PRO A 260 -5.85 -20.78 -2.68
CA PRO A 260 -7.31 -20.82 -2.79
C PRO A 260 -8.02 -21.38 -1.54
N SER A 261 -7.26 -22.02 -0.64
CA SER A 261 -7.74 -22.51 0.64
C SER A 261 -6.66 -22.36 1.71
N PRO A 262 -7.01 -22.07 2.98
CA PRO A 262 -6.07 -22.04 4.10
C PRO A 262 -5.26 -23.33 4.32
N THR A 263 -5.76 -24.47 3.81
CA THR A 263 -5.09 -25.78 3.92
C THR A 263 -4.09 -26.04 2.80
N THR A 264 -4.12 -25.23 1.74
CA THR A 264 -3.25 -25.38 0.58
C THR A 264 -1.92 -24.68 0.83
N SER A 265 -0.81 -25.36 0.49
CA SER A 265 0.51 -24.74 0.56
C SER A 265 0.65 -23.65 -0.50
N VAL A 266 1.11 -22.46 -0.09
CA VAL A 266 1.44 -21.35 -0.99
C VAL A 266 2.54 -21.75 -1.98
N THR A 267 3.55 -22.50 -1.52
CA THR A 267 4.71 -22.90 -2.33
C THR A 267 4.50 -24.20 -3.11
N SER A 268 3.38 -24.88 -2.89
CA SER A 268 3.09 -26.16 -3.55
C SER A 268 1.59 -26.29 -3.85
N PRO A 269 1.03 -25.37 -4.65
CA PRO A 269 -0.36 -25.48 -5.08
C PRO A 269 -0.55 -26.68 -6.01
N THR A 270 -1.76 -27.24 -6.01
CA THR A 270 -2.19 -28.22 -7.00
C THR A 270 -2.32 -27.55 -8.36
N ILE A 271 -1.69 -28.14 -9.38
CA ILE A 271 -1.70 -27.62 -10.74
C ILE A 271 -2.90 -28.17 -11.51
N ARG A 272 -3.70 -27.28 -12.08
CA ARG A 272 -4.85 -27.61 -12.92
C ARG A 272 -4.62 -27.06 -14.32
N ILE A 273 -4.69 -27.90 -15.33
CA ILE A 273 -4.51 -27.45 -16.71
C ILE A 273 -5.87 -27.05 -17.24
N THR A 274 -6.19 -25.78 -17.06
CA THR A 274 -7.44 -25.22 -17.57
C THR A 274 -7.35 -25.00 -19.08
N ASN A 275 -8.52 -24.87 -19.72
CA ASN A 275 -8.59 -24.42 -21.12
C ASN A 275 -8.10 -22.97 -21.28
N ARG A 276 -8.08 -22.20 -20.19
CA ARG A 276 -7.57 -20.84 -20.14
C ARG A 276 -6.05 -20.80 -20.14
N ASN A 277 -5.49 -19.61 -20.30
CA ASN A 277 -4.04 -19.40 -20.25
C ASN A 277 -3.57 -18.73 -18.96
N LEU A 278 -4.44 -18.65 -17.95
CA LEU A 278 -4.14 -18.15 -16.61
C LEU A 278 -4.88 -18.96 -15.55
N ASN A 279 -4.46 -18.82 -14.29
CA ASN A 279 -5.07 -19.44 -13.11
C ASN A 279 -4.88 -20.96 -13.06
N PHE A 280 -3.64 -21.42 -13.24
CA PHE A 280 -3.25 -22.83 -13.14
C PHE A 280 -3.13 -23.31 -11.69
N THR A 281 -2.86 -22.38 -10.76
CA THR A 281 -2.52 -22.67 -9.36
C THR A 281 -3.61 -22.26 -8.36
N GLY A 282 -4.51 -21.36 -8.75
CA GLY A 282 -5.47 -20.75 -7.83
C GLY A 282 -4.85 -19.71 -6.88
N LEU A 283 -3.57 -19.34 -7.07
CA LEU A 283 -2.93 -18.29 -6.28
C LEU A 283 -3.54 -16.93 -6.64
N GLU A 284 -4.02 -16.22 -5.64
CA GLU A 284 -4.43 -14.82 -5.75
C GLU A 284 -3.24 -13.91 -5.46
N THR A 285 -3.06 -12.87 -6.26
CA THR A 285 -2.07 -11.82 -6.03
C THR A 285 -2.73 -10.56 -5.48
N THR A 286 -2.10 -9.88 -4.52
CA THR A 286 -2.57 -8.61 -3.98
C THR A 286 -1.41 -7.64 -3.86
N ILE A 287 -1.55 -6.48 -4.50
CA ILE A 287 -0.58 -5.38 -4.47
C ILE A 287 -0.87 -4.51 -3.24
N ILE A 288 0.14 -4.23 -2.43
CA ILE A 288 0.04 -3.46 -1.19
C ILE A 288 1.04 -2.30 -1.17
N ASP A 289 0.91 -1.42 -0.17
CA ASP A 289 1.79 -0.27 0.09
C ASP A 289 1.90 0.75 -1.05
N TYR A 290 1.08 1.80 -0.97
CA TYR A 290 1.01 2.85 -2.00
C TYR A 290 1.76 4.13 -1.60
N THR A 291 2.73 4.00 -0.71
CA THR A 291 3.42 5.13 -0.10
C THR A 291 4.13 6.01 -1.14
N LEU A 292 4.75 5.41 -2.16
CA LEU A 292 5.46 6.14 -3.24
C LEU A 292 4.60 6.34 -4.50
N SER A 293 3.37 5.84 -4.49
CA SER A 293 2.54 5.72 -5.69
C SER A 293 1.97 7.06 -6.16
N ARG A 294 1.41 7.04 -7.37
CA ARG A 294 0.71 8.16 -8.00
C ARG A 294 -0.59 7.67 -8.64
N ALA A 295 -1.67 8.43 -8.50
CA ALA A 295 -2.91 8.18 -9.25
C ALA A 295 -3.76 9.45 -9.41
N GLY A 296 -4.59 9.45 -10.44
CA GLY A 296 -5.69 10.41 -10.62
C GLY A 296 -6.84 10.09 -9.66
N MET A 297 -7.31 11.10 -8.94
CA MET A 297 -8.40 10.97 -7.95
C MET A 297 -9.78 11.24 -8.55
N SER A 298 -9.84 11.77 -9.76
CA SER A 298 -11.08 12.01 -10.50
C SER A 298 -11.29 10.91 -11.54
N ASP A 299 -12.56 10.58 -11.79
CA ASP A 299 -12.87 9.73 -12.93
C ASP A 299 -12.61 10.48 -14.25
N PRO A 300 -12.13 9.80 -15.29
CA PRO A 300 -11.97 10.40 -16.60
C PRO A 300 -13.33 10.86 -17.13
N SER A 301 -13.51 12.17 -17.27
CA SER A 301 -14.74 12.76 -17.80
C SER A 301 -14.65 12.87 -19.33
N PRO A 302 -15.56 12.25 -20.10
CA PRO A 302 -15.56 12.34 -21.56
C PRO A 302 -15.81 13.76 -22.08
N SER A 303 -16.38 14.65 -21.25
CA SER A 303 -16.67 16.04 -21.61
C SER A 303 -15.56 17.03 -21.26
N SER A 304 -14.49 16.61 -20.57
CA SER A 304 -13.35 17.46 -20.25
C SER A 304 -12.05 16.64 -20.31
N PRO A 305 -11.29 16.70 -21.42
CA PRO A 305 -9.96 16.07 -21.52
C PRO A 305 -8.90 16.80 -20.67
N GLN A 306 -9.30 17.52 -19.62
CA GLN A 306 -8.37 18.17 -18.71
C GLN A 306 -7.59 17.11 -17.92
N PRO A 307 -6.31 17.36 -17.61
CA PRO A 307 -5.55 16.52 -16.71
C PRO A 307 -6.30 16.39 -15.37
N ASP A 308 -6.18 15.23 -14.73
CA ASP A 308 -6.74 14.93 -13.40
C ASP A 308 -6.70 16.19 -12.51
N THR A 309 -7.87 16.71 -12.12
CA THR A 309 -7.92 17.97 -11.33
C THR A 309 -7.34 17.75 -9.93
N GLU A 310 -7.42 16.51 -9.41
CA GLU A 310 -6.81 16.08 -8.16
C GLU A 310 -5.96 14.82 -8.39
N ILE A 311 -4.69 14.88 -7.97
CA ILE A 311 -3.71 13.78 -8.08
C ILE A 311 -3.16 13.53 -6.68
N ALA A 312 -3.26 12.29 -6.21
CA ALA A 312 -2.53 11.84 -5.03
C ALA A 312 -1.18 11.28 -5.49
N TYR A 313 -0.09 11.81 -4.94
CA TYR A 313 1.27 11.37 -5.22
C TYR A 313 2.21 11.72 -4.07
N LEU A 314 3.40 11.12 -4.08
CA LEU A 314 4.55 11.56 -3.28
C LEU A 314 5.63 12.12 -4.20
N ASP A 315 6.20 13.26 -3.82
CA ASP A 315 7.34 13.87 -4.49
C ASP A 315 8.65 13.22 -4.01
N LEU A 316 9.22 12.35 -4.85
CA LEU A 316 10.38 11.53 -4.49
C LEU A 316 11.71 12.32 -4.52
N ASP A 317 11.74 13.51 -5.13
CA ASP A 317 12.95 14.36 -5.10
C ASP A 317 13.21 14.96 -3.71
N ARG A 318 12.24 14.85 -2.78
CA ARG A 318 12.42 15.23 -1.38
C ARG A 318 13.42 14.33 -0.65
N ASP A 319 13.61 13.11 -1.11
CA ASP A 319 14.59 12.17 -0.58
C ASP A 319 15.39 11.49 -1.70
N LEU A 320 16.45 12.18 -2.15
CA LEU A 320 17.34 11.67 -3.18
C LEU A 320 18.11 10.40 -2.76
N SER A 321 18.11 10.03 -1.47
CA SER A 321 18.81 8.83 -1.02
C SER A 321 18.31 7.57 -1.72
N LEU A 322 17.02 7.54 -2.07
CA LEU A 322 16.36 6.48 -2.83
C LEU A 322 17.08 6.13 -4.14
N PHE A 323 17.66 7.13 -4.82
CA PHE A 323 18.31 6.97 -6.12
C PHE A 323 19.84 6.81 -6.04
N THR A 324 20.41 7.03 -4.86
CA THR A 324 21.86 6.95 -4.61
C THR A 324 22.28 5.69 -3.87
N ALA A 325 21.32 4.86 -3.46
CA ALA A 325 21.58 3.60 -2.79
C ALA A 325 22.44 2.65 -3.65
N ASP A 326 23.22 1.81 -2.96
CA ASP A 326 24.18 0.91 -3.59
C ASP A 326 23.49 -0.34 -4.12
N ALA A 327 23.37 -0.45 -5.45
CA ALA A 327 22.71 -1.57 -6.13
C ALA A 327 23.50 -2.89 -6.07
N THR A 328 24.72 -2.90 -5.53
CA THR A 328 25.43 -4.16 -5.25
C THR A 328 24.77 -4.95 -4.11
N HIS A 329 23.96 -4.29 -3.27
CA HIS A 329 23.22 -4.94 -2.19
C HIS A 329 21.89 -5.53 -2.67
N GLU A 330 21.12 -4.77 -3.44
CA GLU A 330 19.80 -5.17 -3.92
C GLU A 330 19.54 -4.53 -5.30
N TYR A 331 19.09 -5.35 -6.27
CA TYR A 331 18.79 -4.86 -7.62
C TYR A 331 17.68 -3.80 -7.65
N GLN A 332 16.79 -3.80 -6.66
CA GLN A 332 15.74 -2.81 -6.46
C GLN A 332 16.27 -1.36 -6.50
N TYR A 333 17.49 -1.12 -5.99
CA TYR A 333 18.08 0.23 -6.03
C TYR A 333 18.40 0.70 -7.45
N GLU A 334 18.69 -0.22 -8.36
CA GLU A 334 18.87 0.10 -9.78
C GLU A 334 17.52 0.39 -10.46
N VAL A 335 16.47 -0.32 -10.05
CA VAL A 335 15.09 -0.10 -10.53
C VAL A 335 14.62 1.32 -10.23
N TYR A 336 14.93 1.88 -9.04
CA TYR A 336 14.64 3.28 -8.75
C TYR A 336 15.37 4.25 -9.70
N ARG A 337 16.62 3.95 -10.09
CA ARG A 337 17.36 4.76 -11.07
C ARG A 337 16.73 4.69 -12.46
N TYR A 338 16.36 3.50 -12.92
CA TYR A 338 15.63 3.33 -14.18
C TYR A 338 14.30 4.09 -14.16
N MET A 339 13.52 3.96 -13.09
CA MET A 339 12.26 4.67 -12.90
C MET A 339 12.45 6.20 -12.98
N ARG A 340 13.48 6.72 -12.30
CA ARG A 340 13.81 8.15 -12.35
C ARG A 340 14.19 8.61 -13.75
N ASN A 341 14.96 7.81 -14.48
CA ASN A 341 15.31 8.11 -15.87
C ASN A 341 14.06 8.10 -16.77
N CYS A 342 13.11 7.20 -16.53
CA CYS A 342 11.84 7.17 -17.25
C CYS A 342 11.08 8.50 -17.07
N VAL A 343 11.02 9.02 -15.84
CA VAL A 343 10.34 10.29 -15.56
C VAL A 343 11.06 11.50 -16.18
N LEU A 344 12.39 11.46 -16.26
CA LEU A 344 13.19 12.59 -16.78
C LEU A 344 13.34 12.59 -18.30
N TYR A 345 13.45 11.41 -18.90
CA TYR A 345 13.92 11.24 -20.28
C TYR A 345 13.04 10.30 -21.10
N SER A 346 11.95 9.78 -20.54
CA SER A 346 11.08 8.79 -21.18
C SER A 346 11.83 7.51 -21.61
N THR A 347 12.92 7.19 -20.91
CA THR A 347 13.71 5.97 -21.15
C THR A 347 14.40 5.53 -19.85
N PRO A 348 14.50 4.23 -19.54
CA PRO A 348 15.20 3.76 -18.35
C PRO A 348 16.73 3.94 -18.43
N LEU A 349 17.30 3.96 -19.63
CA LEU A 349 18.74 4.02 -19.88
C LEU A 349 19.15 5.34 -20.52
N ALA A 350 19.04 6.42 -19.76
CA ALA A 350 19.56 7.72 -20.18
C ALA A 350 21.04 7.87 -19.81
N ALA A 351 21.86 8.38 -20.73
CA ALA A 351 23.27 8.70 -20.49
C ALA A 351 23.39 9.97 -19.61
N CYS A 352 23.21 9.81 -18.30
CA CYS A 352 23.23 10.94 -17.37
C CYS A 352 24.66 11.17 -16.84
N ASN A 353 25.35 12.21 -17.34
CA ASN A 353 26.67 12.65 -16.85
C ASN A 353 26.59 13.80 -15.82
N HIS A 354 25.41 14.14 -15.30
CA HIS A 354 25.24 15.36 -14.51
C HIS A 354 25.51 15.15 -13.01
N ALA A 355 26.45 15.96 -12.48
CA ALA A 355 26.80 16.03 -11.06
C ALA A 355 25.67 16.59 -10.17
N VAL A 356 24.60 17.13 -10.76
CA VAL A 356 23.39 17.59 -10.06
C VAL A 356 22.16 16.96 -10.71
N PRO A 357 21.34 16.20 -9.97
CA PRO A 357 20.11 15.61 -10.50
C PRO A 357 19.09 16.70 -10.89
N ALA A 358 18.63 16.70 -12.14
CA ALA A 358 17.51 17.55 -12.57
C ALA A 358 16.21 17.14 -11.81
N PRO A 359 15.33 18.10 -11.45
CA PRO A 359 14.08 17.77 -10.77
C PRO A 359 13.13 17.01 -11.71
N CYS A 360 12.44 16.03 -11.15
CA CYS A 360 11.52 15.13 -11.86
C CYS A 360 10.07 15.59 -11.68
N ASP A 361 9.25 15.46 -12.71
CA ASP A 361 7.80 15.63 -12.58
C ASP A 361 7.15 14.34 -12.04
N TRP A 362 7.32 14.09 -10.74
CA TRP A 362 6.66 12.99 -10.03
C TRP A 362 5.13 13.14 -9.97
N LYS A 363 4.57 14.31 -10.28
CA LYS A 363 3.12 14.50 -10.35
C LYS A 363 2.55 14.02 -11.69
N GLY A 364 3.34 14.15 -12.75
CA GLY A 364 3.07 13.61 -14.08
C GLY A 364 2.76 12.11 -14.07
N PHE A 365 2.18 11.64 -15.18
CA PHE A 365 1.87 10.24 -15.39
C PHE A 365 2.88 9.63 -16.36
N HIS A 366 3.64 8.65 -15.85
CA HIS A 366 4.76 8.02 -16.53
C HIS A 366 4.60 6.49 -16.48
N PRO A 367 3.72 5.88 -17.31
CA PRO A 367 3.38 4.45 -17.21
C PRO A 367 4.58 3.50 -17.39
N LEU A 368 5.66 3.97 -18.03
CA LEU A 368 6.92 3.24 -18.15
C LEU A 368 7.52 2.83 -16.78
N THR A 369 7.21 3.59 -15.71
CA THR A 369 7.64 3.22 -14.34
C THR A 369 7.04 1.88 -13.91
N ASN A 370 5.80 1.57 -14.28
CA ASN A 370 5.17 0.28 -13.99
C ASN A 370 5.84 -0.86 -14.75
N LEU A 371 6.18 -0.66 -16.03
CA LEU A 371 6.90 -1.67 -16.82
C LEU A 371 8.27 -2.00 -16.24
N ILE A 372 8.99 -0.99 -15.73
CA ILE A 372 10.28 -1.19 -15.05
C ILE A 372 10.14 -1.99 -13.75
N TRP A 373 9.05 -1.82 -13.03
CA TRP A 373 8.75 -2.67 -11.88
C TRP A 373 8.30 -4.08 -12.25
N LEU A 374 7.57 -4.26 -13.36
CA LEU A 374 7.25 -5.59 -13.89
C LEU A 374 8.50 -6.31 -14.41
N HIS A 375 9.47 -5.58 -14.97
CA HIS A 375 10.80 -6.11 -15.26
C HIS A 375 11.47 -6.65 -14.00
N PHE A 376 11.51 -5.87 -12.92
CA PHE A 376 12.05 -6.31 -11.64
C PHE A 376 11.35 -7.57 -11.12
N LEU A 377 10.01 -7.58 -11.10
CA LEU A 377 9.24 -8.73 -10.65
C LEU A 377 9.59 -9.99 -11.47
N LEU A 378 9.55 -9.89 -12.80
CA LEU A 378 9.85 -11.01 -13.67
C LEU A 378 11.29 -11.49 -13.49
N HIS A 379 12.25 -10.57 -13.38
CA HIS A 379 13.64 -10.88 -13.11
C HIS A 379 13.79 -11.73 -11.83
N LYS A 380 13.17 -11.30 -10.73
CA LYS A 380 13.22 -12.02 -9.45
C LYS A 380 12.51 -13.37 -9.47
N LEU A 381 11.36 -13.47 -10.16
CA LEU A 381 10.64 -14.74 -10.32
C LEU A 381 11.47 -15.74 -11.13
N LEU A 382 12.08 -15.31 -12.24
CA LEU A 382 12.87 -16.18 -13.11
C LEU A 382 14.19 -16.64 -12.50
N GLN A 383 14.79 -15.85 -11.59
CA GLN A 383 16.00 -16.26 -10.85
C GLN A 383 15.81 -17.55 -10.04
N ASN A 384 14.59 -17.78 -9.53
CA ASN A 384 14.27 -18.91 -8.68
C ASN A 384 13.51 -20.03 -9.40
N MET A 385 13.15 -19.82 -10.67
CA MET A 385 12.28 -20.72 -11.41
C MET A 385 13.02 -21.99 -11.83
N ASP A 386 12.40 -23.14 -11.56
CA ASP A 386 12.80 -24.43 -12.08
C ASP A 386 12.29 -24.56 -13.53
N TRP A 387 13.19 -24.38 -14.49
CA TRP A 387 12.85 -24.34 -15.90
C TRP A 387 12.27 -25.67 -16.38
N PRO A 388 11.11 -25.68 -17.06
CA PRO A 388 10.54 -26.90 -17.64
C PRO A 388 11.49 -27.60 -18.63
N SER A 389 12.48 -26.88 -19.17
CA SER A 389 13.61 -27.40 -19.93
C SER A 389 14.58 -28.29 -19.19
N ALA A 390 14.87 -27.99 -17.93
CA ALA A 390 15.73 -28.79 -17.08
C ALA A 390 14.98 -30.01 -16.49
N GLY A 391 13.67 -29.90 -16.33
CA GLY A 391 12.82 -30.98 -15.84
C GLY A 391 11.52 -30.42 -15.29
N LEU A 392 10.39 -31.05 -15.62
CA LEU A 392 9.09 -30.65 -15.10
C LEU A 392 8.64 -31.62 -14.01
N ASP A 393 8.47 -31.10 -12.79
CA ASP A 393 7.79 -31.81 -11.71
C ASP A 393 6.29 -31.89 -12.00
N LEU A 394 5.78 -33.12 -12.09
CA LEU A 394 4.37 -33.42 -12.34
C LEU A 394 3.67 -33.98 -11.10
N SER A 395 4.37 -34.13 -9.97
CA SER A 395 3.79 -34.69 -8.74
C SER A 395 2.62 -33.85 -8.19
N ARG A 396 2.61 -32.55 -8.50
CA ARG A 396 1.57 -31.59 -8.10
C ARG A 396 0.43 -31.45 -9.10
N LEU A 397 0.48 -32.16 -10.23
CA LEU A 397 -0.57 -32.14 -11.22
C LEU A 397 -1.84 -32.79 -10.65
N ALA A 398 -3.00 -32.16 -10.84
CA ALA A 398 -4.26 -32.75 -10.39
C ALA A 398 -4.49 -34.14 -11.03
N PRO A 399 -5.09 -35.12 -10.32
CA PRO A 399 -5.17 -36.50 -10.80
C PRO A 399 -5.87 -36.70 -12.15
N SER A 400 -6.75 -35.79 -12.54
CA SER A 400 -7.52 -35.84 -13.79
C SER A 400 -6.77 -35.30 -15.01
N GLU A 401 -5.58 -34.74 -14.83
CA GLU A 401 -4.89 -33.98 -15.86
C GLU A 401 -3.93 -34.83 -16.71
N ASP A 402 -3.87 -34.53 -18.01
CA ASP A 402 -2.96 -35.20 -18.94
C ASP A 402 -1.52 -34.66 -18.79
N ALA A 403 -0.60 -35.53 -18.35
CA ALA A 403 0.81 -35.23 -18.19
C ALA A 403 1.50 -34.75 -19.50
N LYS A 404 1.12 -35.27 -20.66
CA LYS A 404 1.66 -34.84 -21.97
C LYS A 404 1.17 -33.44 -22.31
N LEU A 405 -0.10 -33.14 -22.05
CA LEU A 405 -0.66 -31.81 -22.22
C LEU A 405 0.05 -30.80 -21.29
N ALA A 406 0.21 -31.15 -20.01
CA ALA A 406 0.90 -30.33 -19.02
C ALA A 406 2.34 -30.01 -19.47
N ARG A 407 3.11 -31.01 -19.93
CA ARG A 407 4.46 -30.80 -20.47
C ARG A 407 4.46 -29.84 -21.66
N ARG A 408 3.55 -30.04 -22.62
CA ARG A 408 3.46 -29.18 -23.81
C ARG A 408 3.14 -27.73 -23.43
N LYS A 409 2.20 -27.53 -22.50
CA LYS A 409 1.77 -26.19 -22.08
C LYS A 409 2.86 -25.51 -21.24
N ALA A 410 3.50 -26.22 -20.30
CA ALA A 410 4.66 -25.71 -19.56
C ALA A 410 5.78 -25.19 -20.48
N ARG A 411 6.11 -25.94 -21.55
CA ARG A 411 7.09 -25.50 -22.55
C ARG A 411 6.66 -24.27 -23.35
N ARG A 412 5.34 -24.09 -23.56
CA ARG A 412 4.81 -22.88 -24.20
C ARG A 412 4.95 -21.68 -23.28
N LEU A 413 4.59 -21.82 -22.00
CA LEU A 413 4.75 -20.77 -20.99
C LEU A 413 6.22 -20.38 -20.82
N GLU A 414 7.13 -21.36 -20.78
CA GLU A 414 8.58 -21.12 -20.74
C GLU A 414 9.05 -20.23 -21.90
N ARG A 415 8.67 -20.56 -23.15
CA ARG A 415 9.04 -19.73 -24.32
C ARG A 415 8.43 -18.33 -24.25
N ALA A 416 7.19 -18.21 -23.78
CA ALA A 416 6.54 -16.93 -23.60
C ALA A 416 7.24 -16.08 -22.54
N LEU A 417 7.63 -16.65 -21.39
CA LEU A 417 8.41 -15.97 -20.35
C LEU A 417 9.78 -15.48 -20.83
N VAL A 418 10.47 -16.28 -21.65
CA VAL A 418 11.75 -15.86 -22.26
C VAL A 418 11.54 -14.66 -23.18
N ARG A 419 10.50 -14.67 -24.02
CA ARG A 419 10.19 -13.54 -24.91
C ARG A 419 9.75 -12.30 -24.11
N LEU A 420 8.86 -12.49 -23.14
CA LEU A 420 8.40 -11.44 -22.23
C LEU A 420 9.57 -10.77 -21.50
N ARG A 421 10.53 -11.55 -20.98
CA ARG A 421 11.75 -11.02 -20.37
C ARG A 421 12.47 -10.10 -21.35
N GLY A 422 12.72 -10.56 -22.57
CA GLY A 422 13.40 -9.76 -23.60
C GLY A 422 12.67 -8.46 -23.95
N MET A 423 11.35 -8.41 -23.82
CA MET A 423 10.55 -7.19 -24.05
C MET A 423 10.59 -6.21 -22.88
N LEU A 424 10.80 -6.70 -21.65
CA LEU A 424 10.83 -5.90 -20.43
C LEU A 424 12.24 -5.46 -20.01
N GLU A 425 13.30 -6.01 -20.61
CA GLU A 425 14.67 -5.54 -20.34
C GLU A 425 14.76 -4.01 -20.58
N PRO A 426 15.46 -3.24 -19.71
CA PRO A 426 15.57 -1.79 -19.83
C PRO A 426 16.05 -1.32 -21.22
N GLU A 427 16.94 -2.06 -21.86
CA GLU A 427 17.42 -1.77 -23.22
C GLU A 427 16.33 -1.89 -24.29
N ALA A 428 15.35 -2.78 -24.10
CA ALA A 428 14.23 -2.94 -25.02
C ALA A 428 13.18 -1.85 -24.78
N LEU A 429 12.87 -1.56 -23.52
CA LEU A 429 11.95 -0.50 -23.13
C LEU A 429 12.44 0.90 -23.53
N GLY A 430 13.75 1.12 -23.59
CA GLY A 430 14.35 2.39 -23.99
C GLY A 430 14.42 2.66 -25.50
N ARG A 431 13.94 1.75 -26.37
CA ARG A 431 13.99 1.94 -27.83
C ARG A 431 12.85 2.82 -28.31
N GLU A 432 13.18 3.96 -28.88
CA GLU A 432 12.20 4.87 -29.49
C GLU A 432 11.31 4.14 -30.52
N ASN A 433 9.99 4.24 -30.37
CA ASN A 433 8.96 3.68 -31.25
C ASN A 433 8.92 2.14 -31.39
N GLU A 434 9.74 1.40 -30.64
CA GLU A 434 9.75 -0.08 -30.63
C GLU A 434 9.49 -0.67 -29.24
N GLY A 435 9.80 0.07 -28.18
CA GLY A 435 9.57 -0.34 -26.80
C GLY A 435 8.10 -0.30 -26.40
N LEU A 436 7.75 -1.06 -25.36
CA LEU A 436 6.44 -0.94 -24.71
C LEU A 436 6.38 0.39 -23.94
N GLU A 437 5.28 1.13 -24.09
CA GLU A 437 5.09 2.41 -23.41
C GLU A 437 4.23 2.26 -22.14
N SER A 438 3.43 1.19 -22.05
CA SER A 438 2.45 0.96 -20.98
C SER A 438 2.24 -0.52 -20.65
N VAL A 439 1.69 -0.80 -19.45
CA VAL A 439 1.24 -2.16 -19.11
C VAL A 439 0.03 -2.55 -19.96
N ARG A 440 -0.80 -1.58 -20.36
CA ARG A 440 -1.88 -1.79 -21.32
C ARG A 440 -1.38 -2.40 -22.63
N GLU A 441 -0.32 -1.84 -23.21
CA GLU A 441 0.29 -2.38 -24.43
C GLU A 441 0.86 -3.78 -24.21
N LEU A 442 1.50 -4.03 -23.06
CA LEU A 442 1.97 -5.37 -22.70
C LEU A 442 0.83 -6.40 -22.68
N VAL A 443 -0.33 -6.04 -22.12
CA VAL A 443 -1.52 -6.89 -22.12
C VAL A 443 -2.05 -7.09 -23.54
N ALA A 444 -2.06 -6.05 -24.38
CA ALA A 444 -2.46 -6.16 -25.78
C ALA A 444 -1.55 -7.11 -26.57
N VAL A 445 -0.22 -7.05 -26.36
CA VAL A 445 0.73 -8.01 -26.94
C VAL A 445 0.42 -9.43 -26.45
N ALA A 446 0.17 -9.62 -25.16
CA ALA A 446 -0.12 -10.95 -24.63
C ALA A 446 -1.41 -11.56 -25.21
N LEU A 447 -2.43 -10.74 -25.48
CA LEU A 447 -3.63 -11.16 -26.21
C LEU A 447 -3.30 -11.52 -27.67
N GLY A 448 -2.55 -10.67 -28.38
CA GLY A 448 -2.18 -10.90 -29.78
C GLY A 448 -1.32 -12.15 -29.98
N GLU A 449 -0.48 -12.49 -29.01
CA GLU A 449 0.37 -13.69 -29.01
C GLU A 449 -0.34 -14.94 -28.47
N GLY A 450 -1.60 -14.78 -28.02
CA GLY A 450 -2.38 -15.83 -27.37
C GLY A 450 -1.75 -16.34 -26.08
N TRP A 451 -0.95 -15.52 -25.41
CA TRP A 451 -0.44 -15.79 -24.07
C TRP A 451 -1.55 -15.66 -23.04
N LEU A 452 -2.45 -14.72 -23.24
CA LEU A 452 -3.69 -14.56 -22.48
C LEU A 452 -4.89 -14.62 -23.43
N GLU A 453 -6.06 -14.90 -22.89
CA GLU A 453 -7.34 -14.80 -23.57
C GLU A 453 -8.16 -13.63 -23.00
N GLU A 454 -9.18 -13.17 -23.73
CA GLU A 454 -10.04 -12.05 -23.29
C GLU A 454 -10.67 -12.32 -21.90
N GLY A 455 -11.11 -13.56 -21.66
CA GLY A 455 -11.67 -13.99 -20.38
C GLY A 455 -10.66 -14.01 -19.22
N ASP A 456 -9.35 -13.98 -19.50
CA ASP A 456 -8.30 -13.83 -18.48
C ASP A 456 -8.15 -12.35 -18.07
N VAL A 457 -8.38 -11.40 -18.99
CA VAL A 457 -8.20 -9.96 -18.77
C VAL A 457 -9.41 -9.33 -18.08
N VAL A 458 -10.61 -9.57 -18.62
CA VAL A 458 -11.86 -9.03 -18.06
C VAL A 458 -12.12 -9.60 -16.66
N GLY A 459 -11.64 -10.82 -16.41
CA GLY A 459 -11.98 -11.60 -15.23
C GLY A 459 -13.39 -12.18 -15.36
N ILE A 460 -13.64 -13.30 -14.70
CA ILE A 460 -15.03 -13.76 -14.52
C ILE A 460 -15.66 -12.78 -13.55
N TRP A 461 -16.53 -11.89 -14.04
CA TRP A 461 -17.61 -11.39 -13.18
C TRP A 461 -18.29 -12.65 -12.65
N ARG A 462 -18.26 -12.89 -11.34
CA ARG A 462 -19.06 -13.95 -10.72
C ARG A 462 -20.53 -13.59 -10.88
N GLU A 463 -21.04 -13.68 -12.10
CA GLU A 463 -22.42 -14.07 -12.32
C GLU A 463 -22.48 -15.58 -12.02
N GLU A 464 -23.49 -15.95 -11.25
CA GLU A 464 -23.87 -17.32 -10.90
C GLU A 464 -23.00 -18.04 -9.84
N VAL A 465 -23.27 -17.69 -8.58
CA VAL A 465 -23.65 -18.74 -7.63
C VAL A 465 -25.18 -18.72 -7.57
N GLU A 466 -25.82 -19.32 -8.59
CA GLU A 466 -27.25 -19.65 -8.59
C GLU A 466 -27.43 -21.13 -8.23
N GLY A 467 -28.51 -21.49 -7.53
CA GLY A 467 -28.94 -22.88 -7.35
C GLY A 467 -29.10 -23.34 -5.92
#